data_AF-A0A497IGT3-F1
#
_entry.id   AF-A0A497IGT3-F1
#
_cell.length_a   1.000
_cell.length_b   1.000
_cell.length_c   1.000
_cell.angle_alpha   90.00
_cell.angle_beta   90.00
_cell.angle_gamma   90.00
#
_symmetry.space_group_name_H-M   'P 1'
#
loop_
_entity.id
_entity.type
_entity.pdbx_description
1 polymer ?
#
loop_
_entity_poly.entity_id
_entity_poly.type
_entity_poly.pdbx_seq_one_letter_code
_entity_poly.pdbx_strand_id
1 'polypeptide(L)'
;MSLENEINQKAKEIQTDQYPISIGEIINIYEHEELDIHPQFQRYFRWNNLQKSKFIESILLGIPIPPIFVAQRKDGIWDVVDGLQRLSTIFEFVGKLIDDDGNTLPNSRLSATEYLPSLEDKYWESDEEMYSFPDSVKIDFKR
;
A
#
# COMPACT_ATOMS: atom_id res chain seq x y z
N MET A 1 8.03 40.73 9.86
CA MET A 1 6.69 40.17 9.60
C MET A 1 6.20 39.53 10.89
N SER A 2 4.90 39.55 11.18
CA SER A 2 4.36 38.80 12.32
C SER A 2 4.21 37.32 11.93
N LEU A 3 4.35 36.43 12.92
CA LEU A 3 4.09 34.99 12.74
C LEU A 3 2.72 34.73 12.09
N GLU A 4 1.71 35.52 12.45
CA GLU A 4 0.37 35.44 11.88
C GLU A 4 0.33 35.69 10.36
N ASN A 5 1.12 36.66 9.87
CA ASN A 5 1.21 36.93 8.43
C ASN A 5 1.92 35.80 7.69
N GLU A 6 2.98 35.22 8.28
CA GLU A 6 3.70 34.08 7.70
C GLU A 6 2.80 32.85 7.59
N ILE A 7 2.05 32.52 8.65
CA ILE A 7 1.07 31.42 8.65
C ILE A 7 -0.01 31.64 7.59
N ASN A 8 -0.63 32.82 7.56
CA ASN A 8 -1.71 33.12 6.62
C ASN A 8 -1.24 33.12 5.16
N GLN A 9 0.00 33.51 4.90
CA GLN A 9 0.58 33.45 3.56
C GLN A 9 0.85 32.00 3.14
N LYS A 10 1.48 31.20 4.01
CA LYS A 10 1.84 29.81 3.69
C LYS A 10 0.63 28.87 3.62
N ALA A 11 -0.36 29.03 4.48
CA ALA A 11 -1.57 28.21 4.46
C ALA A 11 -2.36 28.35 3.15
N LYS A 12 -2.30 29.51 2.48
CA LYS A 12 -2.94 29.74 1.18
C LYS A 12 -2.22 29.07 0.01
N GLU A 13 -0.93 28.75 0.17
CA GLU A 13 -0.12 28.07 -0.84
C GLU A 13 -0.34 26.55 -0.80
N ILE A 14 -0.76 26.00 0.33
CA ILE A 14 -1.00 24.56 0.51
C ILE A 14 -2.41 24.23 0.02
N GLN A 15 -2.49 23.43 -1.05
CA GLN A 15 -3.74 22.83 -1.52
C GLN A 15 -3.74 21.35 -1.14
N THR A 16 -4.86 20.88 -0.59
CA THR A 16 -5.05 19.48 -0.20
C THR A 16 -6.32 18.97 -0.81
N ASP A 17 -6.22 17.88 -1.55
CA ASP A 17 -7.37 17.18 -2.11
C ASP A 17 -7.50 15.79 -1.49
N GLN A 18 -8.72 15.24 -1.51
CA GLN A 18 -9.01 13.89 -1.04
C GLN A 18 -9.86 13.16 -2.07
N TYR A 19 -9.39 12.01 -2.53
CA TYR A 19 -10.07 11.19 -3.52
C TYR A 19 -10.14 9.74 -3.07
N PRO A 20 -11.28 9.06 -3.26
CA PRO A 20 -11.31 7.61 -3.18
C PRO A 20 -10.56 7.02 -4.37
N ILE A 21 -9.59 6.15 -4.10
CA ILE A 21 -8.82 5.40 -5.11
C ILE A 21 -8.90 3.93 -4.73
N SER A 22 -9.25 3.07 -5.69
CA SER A 22 -9.29 1.62 -5.50
C SER A 22 -7.89 1.02 -5.36
N ILE A 23 -7.80 -0.18 -4.79
CA ILE A 23 -6.51 -0.87 -4.67
C ILE A 23 -5.93 -1.22 -6.06
N GLY A 24 -6.78 -1.53 -7.03
CA GLY A 24 -6.35 -1.76 -8.41
C GLY A 24 -5.72 -0.51 -9.04
N GLU A 25 -6.31 0.66 -8.82
CA GLU A 25 -5.77 1.93 -9.33
C GLU A 25 -4.44 2.29 -8.68
N ILE A 26 -4.29 2.15 -7.37
CA ILE A 26 -3.00 2.48 -6.71
C ILE A 26 -1.89 1.50 -7.13
N ILE A 27 -2.21 0.24 -7.41
CA ILE A 27 -1.26 -0.72 -7.99
C ILE A 27 -0.85 -0.24 -9.38
N ASN A 28 -1.79 0.16 -10.23
CA ASN A 28 -1.47 0.66 -11.57
C ASN A 28 -0.59 1.91 -11.53
N ILE A 29 -0.90 2.89 -10.69
CA ILE A 29 -0.09 4.11 -10.51
C ILE A 29 1.34 3.75 -10.10
N TYR A 30 1.49 2.80 -9.18
CA TYR A 30 2.81 2.30 -8.77
C TYR A 30 3.56 1.58 -9.91
N GLU A 31 2.89 0.71 -10.67
CA GLU A 31 3.51 0.00 -11.80
C GLU A 31 3.92 0.93 -12.95
N HIS A 32 3.29 2.10 -13.10
CA HIS A 32 3.65 3.11 -14.08
C HIS A 32 4.72 4.11 -13.56
N GLU A 33 5.31 3.84 -12.40
CA GLU A 33 6.30 4.72 -11.76
C GLU A 33 5.76 6.13 -11.43
N GLU A 34 4.44 6.26 -11.28
CA GLU A 34 3.74 7.51 -10.93
C GLU A 34 3.58 7.69 -9.41
N LEU A 35 4.00 6.71 -8.61
CA LEU A 35 4.03 6.72 -7.15
C LEU A 35 5.39 6.22 -6.63
N ASP A 36 6.09 7.07 -5.88
CA ASP A 36 7.34 6.75 -5.21
C ASP A 36 7.11 6.47 -3.72
N ILE A 37 7.32 5.22 -3.31
CA ILE A 37 7.22 4.79 -1.90
C ILE A 37 8.56 4.87 -1.15
N HIS A 38 9.62 5.36 -1.79
CA HIS A 38 10.97 5.49 -1.24
C HIS A 38 11.46 4.21 -0.52
N PRO A 39 11.81 3.14 -1.27
CA PRO A 39 12.18 1.83 -0.74
C PRO A 39 13.21 1.87 0.40
N GLN A 40 14.16 2.81 0.33
CA GLN A 40 15.20 3.02 1.33
C GLN A 40 14.66 3.27 2.75
N PHE A 41 13.47 3.86 2.89
CA PHE A 41 12.86 4.11 4.20
C PHE A 41 12.31 2.82 4.83
N GLN A 42 12.07 1.78 4.04
CA GLN A 42 11.64 0.48 4.56
C GLN A 42 12.75 -0.26 5.33
N ARG A 43 14.02 0.14 5.23
CA ARG A 43 15.12 -0.56 5.93
C ARG A 43 15.05 -0.45 7.45
N TYR A 44 14.42 0.60 7.97
CA TYR A 44 14.47 0.92 9.40
C TYR A 44 13.33 0.32 10.21
N PHE A 45 12.15 0.10 9.59
CA PHE A 45 10.99 -0.42 10.30
C PHE A 45 10.03 -1.11 9.32
N ARG A 46 10.05 -2.44 9.27
CA ARG A 46 9.10 -3.24 8.49
C ARG A 46 8.11 -3.96 9.40
N TRP A 47 6.84 -3.98 9.00
CA TRP A 47 5.87 -4.88 9.59
C TRP A 47 6.33 -6.33 9.45
N ASN A 48 6.13 -7.12 10.51
CA ASN A 48 6.32 -8.56 10.46
C ASN A 48 5.18 -9.23 9.66
N ASN A 49 5.34 -10.51 9.33
CA ASN A 49 4.37 -11.22 8.49
C ASN A 49 2.94 -11.24 9.07
N LEU A 50 2.82 -11.35 10.39
CA LEU A 50 1.53 -11.34 11.07
C LEU A 50 0.85 -9.97 10.97
N GLN A 51 1.60 -8.87 11.12
CA GLN A 51 1.07 -7.51 10.95
C GLN A 51 0.59 -7.28 9.52
N LYS A 52 1.37 -7.71 8.52
CA LYS A 52 0.98 -7.67 7.10
C LYS A 52 -0.30 -8.48 6.86
N SER A 53 -0.36 -9.70 7.39
CA SER A 53 -1.52 -10.59 7.23
C SER A 53 -2.78 -10.00 7.86
N LYS A 54 -2.69 -9.39 9.05
CA LYS A 54 -3.81 -8.68 9.69
C LYS A 54 -4.29 -7.46 8.91
N PHE A 55 -3.37 -6.76 8.23
CA PHE A 55 -3.74 -5.66 7.35
C PHE A 55 -4.49 -6.16 6.11
N ILE A 56 -4.01 -7.23 5.46
CA ILE A 56 -4.71 -7.88 4.35
C ILE A 56 -6.09 -8.40 4.79
N GLU A 57 -6.18 -9.04 5.97
CA GLU A 57 -7.46 -9.45 6.58
C GLU A 57 -8.42 -8.26 6.72
N SER A 58 -7.93 -7.12 7.18
CA SER A 58 -8.76 -5.92 7.36
C SER A 58 -9.33 -5.43 6.03
N ILE A 59 -8.54 -5.43 4.96
CA ILE A 59 -9.01 -5.08 3.60
C ILE A 59 -10.07 -6.08 3.14
N LEU A 60 -9.82 -7.38 3.27
CA LEU A 60 -10.72 -8.44 2.82
C LEU A 60 -12.07 -8.40 3.54
N LEU A 61 -12.08 -7.97 4.81
CA LEU A 61 -13.30 -7.83 5.61
C LEU A 61 -14.00 -6.47 5.45
N GLY A 62 -13.45 -5.55 4.64
CA GLY A 62 -13.99 -4.21 4.47
C GLY A 62 -13.87 -3.33 5.72
N ILE A 63 -12.91 -3.62 6.59
CA ILE A 63 -12.62 -2.81 7.78
C ILE A 63 -11.98 -1.49 7.31
N PRO A 64 -12.48 -0.32 7.74
CA PRO A 64 -11.91 0.96 7.34
C PRO A 64 -10.43 1.07 7.69
N ILE A 65 -9.61 1.38 6.69
CA ILE A 65 -8.18 1.66 6.86
C ILE A 65 -7.95 3.17 6.96
N PRO A 66 -6.93 3.64 7.70
CA PRO A 66 -6.62 5.06 7.71
C PRO A 66 -6.24 5.56 6.30
N PRO A 67 -6.35 6.86 6.02
CA PRO A 67 -5.97 7.42 4.74
C PRO A 67 -4.47 7.27 4.47
N ILE A 68 -4.10 7.23 3.19
CA ILE A 68 -2.73 7.33 2.69
C ILE A 68 -2.50 8.80 2.33
N PHE A 69 -1.35 9.34 2.71
CA PHE A 69 -0.99 10.72 2.39
C PHE A 69 0.16 10.72 1.40
N VAL A 70 -0.01 11.47 0.32
CA VAL A 70 1.00 11.67 -0.72
C VAL A 70 1.23 13.16 -0.94
N ALA A 71 2.43 13.50 -1.37
CA ALA A 71 2.78 14.83 -1.84
C ALA A 71 3.03 14.75 -3.35
N GLN A 72 2.32 15.57 -4.13
CA GLN A 72 2.57 15.65 -5.56
C GLN A 72 3.82 16.49 -5.83
N ARG A 73 4.77 15.90 -6.57
CA ARG A 73 5.96 16.59 -7.06
C ARG A 73 5.67 17.42 -8.30
N LYS A 74 6.62 18.26 -8.68
CA LYS A 74 6.51 19.12 -9.88
C LYS A 74 6.43 18.34 -11.21
N ASP A 75 6.97 17.12 -11.24
CA ASP A 75 6.92 16.20 -12.38
C ASP A 75 5.63 15.37 -12.41
N GLY A 76 4.73 15.56 -11.44
CA GLY A 76 3.43 14.88 -11.36
C GLY A 76 3.44 13.60 -10.54
N ILE A 77 4.62 13.04 -10.25
CA ILE A 77 4.78 11.82 -9.44
C ILE A 77 4.39 12.08 -7.99
N TRP A 78 3.76 11.10 -7.37
CA TRP A 78 3.35 11.16 -5.97
C TRP A 78 4.42 10.57 -5.05
N ASP A 79 4.94 11.36 -4.12
CA ASP A 79 5.79 10.86 -3.04
C ASP A 79 4.93 10.45 -1.85
N VAL A 80 5.12 9.24 -1.33
CA VAL A 80 4.39 8.79 -0.13
C VAL A 80 4.92 9.49 1.12
N VAL A 81 4.03 10.18 1.83
CA VAL A 81 4.32 10.87 3.10
C VAL A 81 3.93 9.99 4.29
N ASP A 82 2.76 9.35 4.23
CA ASP A 82 2.29 8.38 5.22
C ASP A 82 1.56 7.22 4.55
N GLY A 83 1.69 6.03 5.15
CA GLY A 83 1.11 4.81 4.61
C GLY A 83 2.07 3.87 3.91
N LEU A 84 3.39 4.13 4.03
CA LEU A 84 4.45 3.29 3.47
C LEU A 84 4.25 1.80 3.74
N GLN A 85 4.03 1.38 4.99
CA GLN A 85 3.86 -0.03 5.34
C GLN A 85 2.59 -0.64 4.73
N ARG A 86 1.52 0.14 4.60
CA ARG A 86 0.24 -0.31 4.02
C ARG A 86 0.38 -0.55 2.52
N LEU A 87 0.92 0.43 1.80
CA LEU A 87 1.19 0.31 0.36
C LEU A 87 2.20 -0.80 0.06
N SER A 88 3.31 -0.84 0.81
CA SER A 88 4.32 -1.89 0.63
C SER A 88 3.74 -3.28 0.85
N THR A 89 2.87 -3.44 1.86
CA THR A 89 2.18 -4.72 2.11
C THR A 89 1.28 -5.10 0.95
N ILE A 90 0.52 -4.17 0.37
CA ILE A 90 -0.33 -4.43 -0.80
C ILE A 90 0.54 -4.88 -1.98
N PHE A 91 1.58 -4.11 -2.31
CA PHE A 91 2.45 -4.38 -3.45
C PHE A 91 3.22 -5.69 -3.28
N GLU A 92 3.70 -5.98 -2.06
CA GLU A 92 4.39 -7.23 -1.76
C GLU A 92 3.41 -8.41 -1.84
N PHE A 93 2.20 -8.25 -1.31
CA PHE A 93 1.20 -9.31 -1.36
C PHE A 93 0.85 -9.69 -2.80
N VAL A 94 0.72 -8.72 -3.71
CA VAL A 94 0.43 -8.99 -5.13
C VAL A 94 1.68 -9.34 -5.98
N GLY A 95 2.87 -9.36 -5.38
CA GLY A 95 4.13 -9.68 -6.08
C GLY A 95 4.60 -8.58 -7.04
N LYS A 96 4.40 -7.32 -6.66
CA LYS A 96 4.78 -6.13 -7.43
C LYS A 96 5.79 -5.24 -6.72
N LEU A 97 6.00 -5.41 -5.42
CA LEU A 97 6.93 -4.59 -4.65
C LEU A 97 8.36 -4.71 -5.20
N ILE A 98 8.98 -3.57 -5.47
CA ILE A 98 10.38 -3.48 -5.90
C ILE A 98 11.27 -3.26 -4.66
N ASP A 99 12.36 -4.02 -4.55
CA ASP A 99 13.37 -3.85 -3.51
C ASP A 99 14.36 -2.73 -3.79
N ASP A 100 15.29 -2.48 -2.86
CA ASP A 100 16.28 -1.40 -3.00
C ASP A 100 17.28 -1.63 -4.15
N ASP A 101 17.40 -2.88 -4.62
CA ASP A 101 18.30 -3.27 -5.71
C ASP A 101 17.56 -3.25 -7.07
N GLY A 102 16.28 -2.87 -7.09
CA GLY A 102 15.46 -2.78 -8.29
C GLY A 102 14.81 -4.11 -8.71
N ASN A 103 14.86 -5.14 -7.86
CA ASN A 103 14.25 -6.44 -8.17
C ASN A 103 12.79 -6.48 -7.70
N THR A 104 11.92 -7.05 -8.52
CA THR A 104 10.55 -7.36 -8.10
C THR A 104 10.54 -8.52 -7.12
N LEU A 105 9.96 -8.30 -5.96
CA LEU A 105 9.77 -9.33 -4.94
C LEU A 105 8.61 -10.26 -5.31
N PRO A 106 8.73 -11.56 -5.01
CA PRO A 106 7.61 -12.49 -5.18
C PRO A 106 6.47 -12.14 -4.21
N ASN A 107 5.28 -12.64 -4.51
CA ASN A 107 4.14 -12.44 -3.64
C ASN A 107 4.35 -13.05 -2.24
N SER A 108 3.95 -12.33 -1.19
CA SER A 108 4.16 -12.78 0.18
C SER A 108 3.14 -13.84 0.61
N ARG A 109 3.61 -14.84 1.36
CA ARG A 109 2.77 -15.80 2.10
C ARG A 109 2.06 -15.12 3.26
N LEU A 110 0.76 -15.35 3.41
CA LEU A 110 0.01 -14.91 4.59
C LEU A 110 0.11 -15.92 5.75
N SER A 111 -0.03 -15.40 6.96
CA SER A 111 -0.19 -16.16 8.20
C SER A 111 -1.65 -16.19 8.63
N ALA A 112 -2.04 -17.21 9.37
CA ALA A 112 -3.34 -17.29 10.03
C ALA A 112 -3.60 -16.03 10.88
N THR A 113 -4.81 -15.50 10.74
CA THR A 113 -5.28 -14.35 11.52
C THR A 113 -6.50 -14.74 12.37
N GLU A 114 -6.98 -13.79 13.18
CA GLU A 114 -8.03 -14.04 14.17
C GLU A 114 -9.40 -14.33 13.51
N TYR A 115 -9.77 -13.56 12.47
CA TYR A 115 -11.05 -13.68 11.80
C TYR A 115 -10.99 -14.58 10.56
N LEU A 116 -9.81 -14.67 9.92
CA LEU A 116 -9.56 -15.50 8.74
C LEU A 116 -8.38 -16.47 8.97
N PRO A 117 -8.54 -17.50 9.83
CA PRO A 117 -7.47 -18.49 10.06
C PRO A 117 -7.06 -19.24 8.79
N SER A 118 -7.95 -19.34 7.80
CA SER A 118 -7.68 -19.94 6.49
C SER A 118 -6.75 -19.11 5.58
N LEU A 119 -6.26 -17.96 6.03
CA LEU A 119 -5.19 -17.23 5.35
C LEU A 119 -3.82 -17.91 5.47
N GLU A 120 -3.66 -18.84 6.41
CA GLU A 120 -2.41 -19.59 6.53
C GLU A 120 -2.01 -20.23 5.20
N ASP A 121 -0.75 -20.06 4.83
CA ASP A 121 -0.17 -20.61 3.59
C ASP A 121 -0.79 -20.05 2.29
N LYS A 122 -1.61 -19.00 2.35
CA LYS A 122 -2.19 -18.39 1.14
C LYS A 122 -1.26 -17.36 0.51
N TYR A 123 -1.23 -17.36 -0.82
CA TYR A 123 -0.51 -16.42 -1.67
C TYR A 123 -1.47 -15.74 -2.62
N TRP A 124 -1.14 -14.52 -3.07
CA TRP A 124 -1.90 -13.90 -4.14
C TRP A 124 -1.99 -14.82 -5.36
N GLU A 125 -0.88 -15.38 -5.82
CA GLU A 125 -0.83 -16.32 -6.94
C GLU A 125 0.12 -17.48 -6.59
N SER A 126 -0.25 -18.71 -6.93
CA SER A 126 0.59 -19.90 -6.72
C SER A 126 0.30 -20.93 -7.80
N ASP A 127 1.30 -21.72 -8.19
CA ASP A 127 1.16 -22.84 -9.13
C ASP A 127 0.21 -23.93 -8.58
N GLU A 128 0.14 -24.03 -7.25
CA GLU A 128 -0.77 -24.91 -6.55
C GLU A 128 -2.04 -24.15 -6.16
N GLU A 129 -3.16 -24.49 -6.82
CA GLU A 129 -4.46 -23.83 -6.64
C GLU A 129 -4.92 -23.81 -5.17
N MET A 130 -4.55 -24.83 -4.38
CA MET A 130 -4.85 -24.90 -2.95
C MET A 130 -4.23 -23.74 -2.16
N TYR A 131 -3.12 -23.16 -2.61
CA TYR A 131 -2.43 -22.05 -1.94
C TYR A 131 -2.73 -20.69 -2.60
N SER A 132 -3.27 -20.68 -3.83
CA SER A 132 -3.65 -19.44 -4.52
C SER A 132 -4.92 -18.83 -3.90
N PHE A 133 -5.03 -17.50 -3.99
CA PHE A 133 -6.25 -16.78 -3.67
C PHE A 133 -7.32 -17.02 -4.75
N PRO A 134 -8.60 -17.23 -4.39
CA PRO A 134 -9.66 -17.37 -5.38
C PRO A 134 -9.81 -16.11 -6.26
N ASP A 135 -10.07 -16.29 -7.55
CA ASP A 135 -10.17 -15.17 -8.49
C ASP A 135 -11.28 -14.17 -8.15
N SER A 136 -12.41 -14.65 -7.62
CA SER A 136 -13.49 -13.76 -7.14
C SER A 136 -12.99 -12.82 -6.04
N VAL A 137 -12.21 -13.36 -5.09
CA VAL A 137 -11.64 -12.58 -3.98
C VAL A 137 -10.56 -11.63 -4.48
N LYS A 138 -9.74 -12.03 -5.47
CA LYS A 138 -8.77 -11.14 -6.11
C LYS A 138 -9.44 -9.95 -6.79
N ILE A 139 -10.56 -10.17 -7.47
CA ILE A 139 -11.33 -9.12 -8.12
C ILE A 139 -11.86 -8.13 -7.08
N ASP A 140 -12.46 -8.63 -6.00
CA ASP A 140 -13.02 -7.78 -4.95
C ASP A 140 -11.94 -7.04 -4.16
N PHE A 141 -10.77 -7.65 -3.94
CA PHE A 141 -9.63 -6.99 -3.30
C PHE A 141 -9.11 -5.79 -4.10
N LYS A 142 -9.24 -5.79 -5.42
CA LYS A 142 -8.80 -4.67 -6.28
C LYS A 142 -9.82 -3.54 -6.42
N ARG A 143 -11.06 -3.76 -6.00
CA ARG A 143 -12.17 -2.81 -6.20
C ARG A 143 -12.22 -1.72 -5.14
#